data_AF-A0AA36GRV1-F1
#
_entry.id   AF-A0AA36GRV1-F1
#
_cell.length_a   1.000
_cell.length_b   1.000
_cell.length_c   1.000
_cell.angle_alpha   90.00
_cell.angle_beta   90.00
_cell.angle_gamma   90.00
#
_symmetry.space_group_name_H-M   'P 1'
#
loop_
_entity.id
_entity.type
_entity.pdbx_description
1 polymer ?
#
loop_
_entity_poly.entity_id
_entity_poly.type
_entity_poly.pdbx_seq_one_letter_code
_entity_poly.pdbx_strand_id
1 'polypeptide(L)'
;MFVLFISLSGLAFCIDVGTADRVLAKSNVGDRNSITINSESDSCSCNQSTESTPIDQCSCTDKNIWIDVYFLIDSSQAMTANGFNEATSFAESVLYKLNIGQADGQRTRAGFISYSANAYKNYDLTAFQSSDDMIDNSYFTYDGNKGTNIESAIKLASESFETSSHRKNVQKVIVIVASAYESGKYDDPTKIAKSFIQDGGFIITVEYLQEHLNPVPLLNTLSSGPEYSFTNRYRNLTTEQIRQAFCRINCFCPTNYLPYMQDDVVPTGGCYIAVSIPVIQTLAAKDCPRYHDAYLVKVESRAKSQFLSTVFPSKTKFWIGLKYLAATGLYQWSDGTYLSSSDFQMWAPGYPNANAGYCVYMYQYTGFSYGWFNDECSDDQNYICQSVPCSADNYCATRD
;
A
#
# COMPACT_ATOMS: atom_id res chain seq x y z
N MET A 1 24.98 19.78 22.24
CA MET A 1 24.29 21.07 22.50
C MET A 1 23.08 21.08 21.60
N PHE A 2 21.87 21.08 22.15
CA PHE A 2 20.64 20.93 21.35
C PHE A 2 20.03 22.28 21.01
N VAL A 3 19.56 22.43 19.77
CA VAL A 3 18.86 23.64 19.32
C VAL A 3 17.50 23.24 18.74
N LEU A 4 16.47 23.98 19.16
CA LEU A 4 15.12 23.84 18.63
C LEU A 4 14.95 24.74 17.40
N PHE A 5 14.58 24.15 16.27
CA PHE A 5 14.24 24.86 15.03
C PHE A 5 12.75 24.75 14.75
N ILE A 6 12.14 25.84 14.31
CA ILE A 6 10.75 25.86 13.85
C ILE A 6 10.76 26.23 12.36
N SER A 7 10.26 25.34 11.51
CA SER A 7 10.14 25.61 10.07
C SER A 7 8.94 26.51 9.79
N LEU A 8 9.01 27.20 8.65
CA LEU A 8 7.89 27.98 8.09
C LEU A 8 6.66 27.11 7.76
N SER A 9 6.82 25.80 7.62
CA SER A 9 5.74 24.82 7.43
C SER A 9 5.07 24.36 8.74
N GLY A 10 5.46 24.91 9.89
CA GLY A 10 4.86 24.58 11.18
C GLY A 10 5.37 23.28 11.79
N LEU A 11 6.58 22.84 11.42
CA LEU A 11 7.26 21.70 12.04
C LEU A 11 8.34 22.18 13.02
N ALA A 12 8.35 21.62 14.22
CA ALA A 12 9.39 21.82 15.21
C ALA A 12 10.38 20.65 15.20
N PHE A 13 11.69 20.94 15.30
CA PHE A 13 12.78 19.97 15.26
C PHE A 13 13.76 20.23 16.41
N CYS A 14 14.17 19.17 17.12
CA CYS A 14 15.32 19.20 18.02
C CYS A 14 16.54 18.58 17.30
N ILE A 15 17.62 19.35 17.19
CA ILE A 15 18.86 18.94 16.49
C ILE A 15 20.03 19.00 17.47
N ASP A 16 20.89 17.98 17.46
CA ASP A 16 22.20 18.05 18.14
C ASP A 16 23.20 18.83 17.28
N VAL A 17 23.68 19.96 17.78
CA VAL A 17 24.65 20.81 17.08
C VAL A 17 26.07 20.26 17.21
N GLY A 18 26.32 19.28 18.08
CA GLY A 18 27.63 18.63 18.24
C GLY A 18 28.01 17.68 17.12
N THR A 19 27.01 17.13 16.41
CA THR A 19 27.19 16.25 15.24
C THR A 19 26.24 16.76 14.16
N ALA A 20 26.74 17.52 13.20
CA ALA A 20 25.97 18.46 12.38
C ALA A 20 24.81 17.93 11.51
N ASP A 21 24.37 16.67 11.65
CA ASP A 21 23.39 16.03 10.73
C ASP A 21 22.32 15.15 11.41
N ARG A 22 22.14 15.19 12.74
CA ARG A 22 21.20 14.26 13.42
C ARG A 22 19.98 14.96 14.02
N VAL A 23 18.82 14.75 13.40
CA VAL A 23 17.50 15.09 13.97
C VAL A 23 17.15 14.07 15.06
N LEU A 24 16.87 14.53 16.27
CA LEU A 24 16.55 13.66 17.41
C LEU A 24 15.06 13.53 17.68
N ALA A 25 14.29 14.57 17.36
CA ALA A 25 12.84 14.61 17.59
C ALA A 25 12.16 15.61 16.63
N LYS A 26 10.93 15.29 16.20
CA LYS A 26 10.12 16.11 15.27
C LYS A 26 8.66 16.11 15.72
N SER A 27 7.99 17.27 15.65
CA SER A 27 6.56 17.43 15.97
C SER A 27 5.91 18.57 15.18
N ASN A 28 4.58 18.59 15.08
CA ASN A 28 3.80 19.71 14.55
C ASN A 28 3.62 20.80 15.62
N VAL A 29 3.84 22.07 15.24
CA VAL A 29 3.82 23.26 16.12
C VAL A 29 2.43 23.55 16.74
N GLY A 30 1.38 22.85 16.30
CA GLY A 30 0.02 22.97 16.85
C GLY A 30 -0.12 22.50 18.30
N ASP A 31 0.77 21.62 18.76
CA ASP A 31 0.81 21.14 20.14
C ASP A 31 1.85 21.95 20.92
N ARG A 32 1.39 22.97 21.66
CA ARG A 32 2.23 23.96 22.35
C ARG A 32 3.21 23.39 23.40
N ASN A 33 3.21 22.08 23.66
CA ASN A 33 4.09 21.37 24.61
C ASN A 33 4.87 20.17 24.00
N SER A 34 5.00 20.07 22.67
CA SER A 34 5.34 18.78 22.04
C SER A 34 6.83 18.39 21.97
N ILE A 35 7.79 19.27 22.26
CA ILE A 35 9.22 18.92 22.33
C ILE A 35 9.83 19.51 23.59
N THR A 36 10.42 18.67 24.44
CA THR A 36 11.16 19.10 25.64
C THR A 36 12.63 18.70 25.54
N ILE A 37 13.52 19.60 25.96
CA ILE A 37 14.96 19.37 26.08
C ILE A 37 15.25 19.10 27.55
N ASN A 38 15.64 17.86 27.88
CA ASN A 38 15.96 17.51 29.27
C ASN A 38 17.41 17.90 29.59
N SER A 39 17.59 18.96 30.36
CA SER A 39 18.92 19.50 30.73
C SER A 39 19.78 18.55 31.57
N GLU A 40 19.19 17.51 32.16
CA GLU A 40 19.91 16.53 33.00
C GLU A 40 20.39 15.28 32.24
N SER A 41 19.85 15.01 31.05
CA SER A 41 20.12 13.76 30.30
C SER A 41 20.58 13.97 28.86
N ASP A 42 20.77 15.21 28.42
CA ASP A 42 21.12 15.55 27.04
C ASP A 42 20.25 14.79 26.02
N SER A 43 18.94 14.69 26.31
CA SER A 43 17.98 13.95 25.49
C SER A 43 16.75 14.79 25.16
N CYS A 44 16.20 14.58 23.95
CA CYS A 44 14.96 15.20 23.49
C CYS A 44 13.82 14.18 23.53
N SER A 45 12.67 14.58 24.09
CA SER A 45 11.46 13.74 24.18
C SER A 45 10.25 14.45 23.56
N CYS A 46 9.48 13.72 22.76
CA CYS A 46 8.18 14.18 22.27
C CYS A 46 7.07 13.63 23.17
N ASN A 47 6.26 14.51 23.76
CA ASN A 47 4.96 14.11 24.28
C ASN A 47 4.00 14.01 23.10
N GLN A 48 3.89 12.82 22.52
CA GLN A 48 2.78 12.54 21.62
C GLN A 48 1.51 12.63 22.47
N SER A 49 0.58 13.51 22.08
CA SER A 49 -0.82 13.22 22.36
C SER A 49 -1.06 11.80 21.84
N THR A 50 -1.69 10.95 22.65
CA THR A 50 -2.02 9.59 22.24
C THR A 50 -3.01 9.68 21.10
N GLU A 51 -2.53 9.93 19.88
CA GLU A 51 -3.25 9.60 18.67
C GLU A 51 -3.58 8.12 18.80
N SER A 52 -4.87 7.81 18.74
CA SER A 52 -5.34 6.44 18.61
C SER A 52 -4.45 5.73 17.59
N THR A 53 -3.86 4.60 17.97
CA THR A 53 -3.02 3.79 17.08
C THR A 53 -3.65 3.76 15.69
N PRO A 54 -2.91 4.14 14.63
CA PRO A 54 -3.39 4.00 13.26
C PRO A 54 -4.05 2.64 13.10
N ILE A 55 -5.31 2.61 12.67
CA ILE A 55 -5.98 1.34 12.42
C ILE A 55 -5.22 0.71 11.25
N ASP A 56 -4.39 -0.28 11.52
CA ASP A 56 -3.77 -1.08 10.46
C ASP A 56 -4.86 -1.92 9.79
N GLN A 57 -5.37 -1.42 8.67
CA GLN A 57 -6.40 -2.09 7.88
C GLN A 57 -5.82 -3.12 6.90
N CYS A 58 -4.51 -3.37 6.94
CA CYS A 58 -3.77 -4.24 6.03
C CYS A 58 -3.26 -5.51 6.73
N SER A 59 -4.06 -6.15 7.60
CA SER A 59 -3.63 -7.40 8.25
C SER A 59 -3.25 -8.46 7.22
N CYS A 60 -2.22 -9.25 7.54
CA CYS A 60 -1.69 -10.24 6.60
C CYS A 60 -1.51 -11.64 7.21
N THR A 61 -2.11 -12.61 6.52
CA THR A 61 -1.88 -14.04 6.73
C THR A 61 -1.36 -14.64 5.42
N ASP A 62 -0.18 -15.28 5.43
CA ASP A 62 0.48 -15.87 4.24
C ASP A 62 -0.48 -16.70 3.35
N LYS A 63 -1.30 -17.55 3.98
CA LYS A 63 -2.26 -18.43 3.28
C LYS A 63 -3.43 -17.69 2.64
N ASN A 64 -3.68 -16.46 3.04
CA ASN A 64 -4.74 -15.65 2.49
C ASN A 64 -4.22 -14.64 1.46
N ILE A 65 -2.92 -14.60 1.15
CA ILE A 65 -2.39 -13.73 0.09
C ILE A 65 -2.94 -14.20 -1.26
N TRP A 66 -3.50 -13.27 -2.05
CA TRP A 66 -3.91 -13.52 -3.43
C TRP A 66 -3.22 -12.54 -4.38
N ILE A 67 -2.21 -13.05 -5.08
CA ILE A 67 -1.53 -12.31 -6.12
C ILE A 67 -1.37 -13.19 -7.36
N ASP A 68 -1.12 -12.57 -8.51
CA ASP A 68 -0.65 -13.26 -9.70
C ASP A 68 0.82 -12.87 -9.88
N VAL A 69 1.73 -13.83 -9.76
CA VAL A 69 3.17 -13.56 -9.70
C VAL A 69 3.95 -14.34 -10.75
N TYR A 70 4.86 -13.67 -11.45
CA TYR A 70 5.93 -14.34 -12.21
C TYR A 70 7.27 -14.18 -11.51
N PHE A 71 7.97 -15.29 -11.31
CA PHE A 71 9.40 -15.27 -10.96
C PHE A 71 10.23 -15.25 -12.24
N LEU A 72 11.03 -14.20 -12.42
CA LEU A 72 12.03 -14.09 -13.48
C LEU A 72 13.37 -14.54 -12.90
N ILE A 73 13.86 -15.70 -13.32
CA ILE A 73 15.06 -16.32 -12.74
C ILE A 73 16.19 -16.29 -13.77
N ASP A 74 17.27 -15.61 -13.42
CA ASP A 74 18.49 -15.58 -14.21
C ASP A 74 19.08 -16.99 -14.33
N SER A 75 19.17 -17.49 -15.55
CA SER A 75 19.72 -18.80 -15.92
C SER A 75 21.04 -18.66 -16.70
N SER A 76 21.68 -17.50 -16.61
CA SER A 76 22.91 -17.18 -17.33
C SER A 76 24.13 -17.86 -16.74
N GLN A 77 25.23 -17.81 -17.51
CA GLN A 77 26.54 -18.25 -17.02
C GLN A 77 26.96 -17.57 -15.70
N ALA A 78 26.54 -16.32 -15.45
CA ALA A 78 26.85 -15.60 -14.22
C ALA A 78 26.08 -16.14 -13.01
N MET A 79 24.90 -16.74 -13.22
CA MET A 79 24.15 -17.42 -12.15
C MET A 79 24.72 -18.81 -11.84
N THR A 80 25.46 -19.44 -12.76
CA THR A 80 25.92 -20.83 -12.62
C THR A 80 24.78 -21.84 -12.45
N ALA A 81 25.05 -23.13 -12.65
CA ALA A 81 24.03 -24.16 -12.47
C ALA A 81 23.59 -24.28 -10.99
N ASN A 82 24.53 -24.14 -10.05
CA ASN A 82 24.23 -24.24 -8.62
C ASN A 82 23.41 -23.04 -8.13
N GLY A 83 23.81 -21.81 -8.50
CA GLY A 83 23.07 -20.62 -8.13
C GLY A 83 21.65 -20.61 -8.72
N PHE A 84 21.47 -21.16 -9.94
CA PHE A 84 20.15 -21.31 -10.54
C PHE A 84 19.27 -22.30 -9.75
N ASN A 85 19.83 -23.43 -9.31
CA ASN A 85 19.10 -24.38 -8.47
C ASN A 85 18.74 -23.79 -7.10
N GLU A 86 19.62 -22.98 -6.51
CA GLU A 86 19.34 -22.28 -5.25
C GLU A 86 18.28 -21.19 -5.42
N ALA A 87 18.32 -20.43 -6.52
CA ALA A 87 17.34 -19.39 -6.83
C ALA A 87 15.94 -19.95 -7.10
N THR A 88 15.85 -21.08 -7.83
CA THR A 88 14.59 -21.80 -8.05
C THR A 88 14.05 -22.37 -6.73
N SER A 89 14.90 -23.04 -5.93
CA SER A 89 14.52 -23.52 -4.59
C SER A 89 14.04 -22.40 -3.68
N PHE A 90 14.66 -21.22 -3.74
CA PHE A 90 14.23 -20.03 -3.01
C PHE A 90 12.84 -19.56 -3.45
N ALA A 91 12.60 -19.43 -4.75
CA ALA A 91 11.31 -19.01 -5.30
C ALA A 91 10.18 -19.99 -4.89
N GLU A 92 10.42 -21.29 -5.02
CA GLU A 92 9.50 -22.34 -4.60
C GLU A 92 9.23 -22.29 -3.09
N SER A 93 10.26 -22.07 -2.27
CA SER A 93 10.13 -21.95 -0.82
C SER A 93 9.34 -20.71 -0.38
N VAL A 94 9.41 -19.61 -1.13
CA VAL A 94 8.56 -18.43 -0.90
C VAL A 94 7.10 -18.80 -1.16
N LEU A 95 6.83 -19.44 -2.30
CA LEU A 95 5.47 -19.76 -2.77
C LEU A 95 4.82 -20.90 -1.98
N TYR A 96 5.59 -21.86 -1.46
CA TYR A 96 5.06 -23.05 -0.77
C TYR A 96 4.18 -22.71 0.45
N LYS A 97 4.51 -21.61 1.15
CA LYS A 97 3.71 -21.14 2.30
C LYS A 97 2.44 -20.38 1.91
N LEU A 98 2.34 -19.96 0.65
CA LEU A 98 1.15 -19.33 0.11
C LEU A 98 0.12 -20.39 -0.25
N ASN A 99 -1.10 -19.95 -0.52
CA ASN A 99 -2.18 -20.80 -0.97
C ASN A 99 -2.29 -20.77 -2.51
N ILE A 100 -1.44 -21.56 -3.18
CA ILE A 100 -1.48 -21.68 -4.64
C ILE A 100 -2.75 -22.41 -5.09
N GLY A 101 -3.40 -21.91 -6.13
CA GLY A 101 -4.51 -22.62 -6.76
C GLY A 101 -5.28 -21.79 -7.79
N GLN A 102 -6.12 -22.48 -8.56
CA GLN A 102 -6.84 -21.89 -9.70
C GLN A 102 -8.24 -21.38 -9.37
N ALA A 103 -8.81 -21.79 -8.24
CA ALA A 103 -10.12 -21.34 -7.78
C ALA A 103 -10.15 -19.83 -7.51
N ASP A 104 -11.32 -19.22 -7.68
CA ASP A 104 -11.55 -17.82 -7.32
C ASP A 104 -11.45 -17.59 -5.81
N GLY A 105 -11.25 -16.34 -5.40
CA GLY A 105 -11.05 -15.96 -4.01
C GLY A 105 -9.58 -15.74 -3.64
N GLN A 106 -9.26 -15.98 -2.37
CA GLN A 106 -7.95 -15.74 -1.75
C GLN A 106 -6.93 -16.83 -2.12
N ARG A 107 -6.60 -16.91 -3.41
CA ARG A 107 -5.60 -17.85 -3.97
C ARG A 107 -4.51 -17.07 -4.68
N THR A 108 -3.28 -17.56 -4.60
CA THR A 108 -2.15 -17.06 -5.40
C THR A 108 -1.99 -17.91 -6.66
N ARG A 109 -1.66 -17.29 -7.78
CA ARG A 109 -1.24 -17.97 -9.02
C ARG A 109 0.21 -17.62 -9.30
N ALA A 110 1.00 -18.61 -9.67
CA ALA A 110 2.44 -18.44 -9.88
C ALA A 110 2.85 -18.96 -11.26
N GLY A 111 3.66 -18.17 -11.95
CA GLY A 111 4.36 -18.56 -13.16
C GLY A 111 5.86 -18.36 -13.01
N PHE A 112 6.62 -18.95 -13.92
CA PHE A 112 8.08 -18.89 -13.90
C PHE A 112 8.62 -18.64 -15.30
N ILE A 113 9.58 -17.72 -15.39
CA ILE A 113 10.30 -17.38 -16.61
C ILE A 113 11.79 -17.43 -16.29
N SER A 114 12.52 -18.33 -16.94
CA SER A 114 13.98 -18.34 -16.95
C SER A 114 14.50 -17.41 -18.04
N TYR A 115 15.58 -16.68 -17.79
CA TYR A 115 16.20 -15.84 -18.82
C TYR A 115 17.72 -15.89 -18.82
N SER A 116 18.30 -15.68 -20.00
CA SER A 116 19.74 -15.56 -20.24
C SER A 116 19.94 -14.54 -21.38
N ALA A 117 20.47 -14.91 -22.54
CA ALA A 117 20.36 -14.14 -23.77
C ALA A 117 18.89 -14.03 -24.25
N ASN A 118 18.08 -15.06 -24.02
CA ASN A 118 16.65 -15.11 -24.34
C ASN A 118 15.83 -15.39 -23.09
N ALA A 119 14.53 -15.06 -23.10
CA ALA A 119 13.59 -15.40 -22.04
C ALA A 119 12.68 -16.56 -22.46
N TYR A 120 12.43 -17.50 -21.54
CA TYR A 120 11.59 -18.67 -21.75
C TYR A 120 10.59 -18.79 -20.61
N LYS A 121 9.29 -18.83 -20.93
CA LYS A 121 8.23 -19.12 -19.97
C LYS A 121 8.21 -20.61 -19.67
N ASN A 122 8.69 -20.99 -18.48
CA ASN A 122 8.68 -22.38 -18.02
C ASN A 122 7.26 -22.80 -17.61
N TYR A 123 6.57 -21.91 -16.89
CA TYR A 123 5.23 -22.14 -16.38
C TYR A 123 4.39 -20.88 -16.45
N ASP A 124 3.13 -21.03 -16.85
CA ASP A 124 2.13 -19.96 -16.85
C ASP A 124 1.35 -19.94 -15.52
N LEU A 125 0.60 -18.87 -15.24
CA LEU A 125 -0.17 -18.69 -13.99
C LEU A 125 -1.19 -19.82 -13.72
N THR A 126 -1.58 -20.55 -14.76
CA THR A 126 -2.55 -21.64 -14.71
C THR A 126 -1.92 -23.02 -14.51
N ALA A 127 -0.59 -23.10 -14.42
CA ALA A 127 0.14 -24.38 -14.42
C ALA A 127 -0.11 -25.22 -13.16
N PHE A 128 -0.25 -24.59 -11.99
CA PHE A 128 -0.26 -25.28 -10.71
C PHE A 128 -1.63 -25.22 -10.01
N GLN A 129 -2.09 -26.37 -9.50
CA GLN A 129 -3.35 -26.50 -8.77
C GLN A 129 -3.21 -26.33 -7.26
N SER A 130 -2.01 -26.56 -6.72
CA SER A 130 -1.69 -26.41 -5.30
C SER A 130 -0.20 -26.14 -5.09
N SER A 131 0.17 -25.80 -3.85
CA SER A 131 1.58 -25.64 -3.47
C SER A 131 2.36 -26.96 -3.53
N ASP A 132 1.71 -28.08 -3.22
CA ASP A 132 2.33 -29.42 -3.36
C ASP A 132 2.49 -29.81 -4.83
N ASP A 133 1.49 -29.55 -5.68
CA ASP A 133 1.55 -29.78 -7.12
C ASP A 133 2.69 -28.99 -7.79
N MET A 134 2.91 -27.76 -7.34
CA MET A 134 4.06 -26.97 -7.76
C MET A 134 5.38 -27.68 -7.43
N ILE A 135 5.58 -28.12 -6.18
CA ILE A 135 6.84 -28.77 -5.76
C ILE A 135 7.07 -30.11 -6.46
N ASP A 136 6.01 -30.88 -6.69
CA ASP A 136 6.13 -32.22 -7.26
C ASP A 136 6.34 -32.20 -8.79
N ASN A 137 5.84 -31.16 -9.48
CA ASN A 137 5.78 -31.12 -10.94
C ASN A 137 6.57 -29.96 -11.60
N SER A 138 7.20 -29.08 -10.82
CA SER A 138 8.13 -28.08 -11.35
C SER A 138 9.47 -28.72 -11.74
N TYR A 139 9.96 -28.38 -12.93
CA TYR A 139 11.30 -28.74 -13.39
C TYR A 139 11.88 -27.58 -14.20
N PHE A 140 13.00 -27.06 -13.73
CA PHE A 140 13.70 -25.95 -14.35
C PHE A 140 14.96 -26.43 -15.06
N THR A 141 15.16 -25.95 -16.29
CA THR A 141 16.36 -26.25 -17.08
C THR A 141 17.29 -25.05 -17.06
N TYR A 142 18.53 -25.24 -16.61
CA TYR A 142 19.57 -24.22 -16.66
C TYR A 142 20.09 -24.06 -18.10
N ASP A 143 20.09 -22.82 -18.61
CA ASP A 143 20.52 -22.52 -19.99
C ASP A 143 22.04 -22.24 -20.08
N GLY A 144 22.60 -21.48 -19.14
CA GLY A 144 24.04 -21.22 -19.05
C GLY A 144 24.63 -20.38 -20.17
N ASN A 145 23.79 -19.79 -21.04
CA ASN A 145 24.25 -18.88 -22.08
C ASN A 145 24.85 -17.58 -21.50
N LYS A 146 25.74 -16.98 -22.29
CA LYS A 146 26.32 -15.65 -21.98
C LYS A 146 25.28 -14.58 -22.26
N GLY A 147 24.53 -14.16 -21.24
CA GLY A 147 23.58 -13.05 -21.35
C GLY A 147 22.62 -12.90 -20.19
N THR A 148 22.15 -11.67 -19.93
CA THR A 148 21.18 -11.33 -18.87
C THR A 148 20.12 -10.35 -19.38
N ASN A 149 19.32 -10.79 -20.34
CA ASN A 149 18.28 -10.02 -21.02
C ASN A 149 17.01 -9.88 -20.16
N ILE A 150 17.13 -9.09 -19.09
CA ILE A 150 16.03 -8.80 -18.15
C ILE A 150 14.86 -8.13 -18.86
N GLU A 151 15.12 -7.28 -19.87
CA GLU A 151 14.07 -6.57 -20.61
C GLU A 151 13.14 -7.58 -21.30
N SER A 152 13.70 -8.59 -21.99
CA SER A 152 12.89 -9.63 -22.64
C SER A 152 12.10 -10.47 -21.64
N ALA A 153 12.64 -10.68 -20.44
CA ALA A 153 11.93 -11.41 -19.38
C ALA A 153 10.74 -10.59 -18.83
N ILE A 154 10.94 -9.30 -18.54
CA ILE A 154 9.86 -8.40 -18.11
C ILE A 154 8.80 -8.31 -19.21
N LYS A 155 9.21 -8.18 -20.48
CA LYS A 155 8.28 -8.13 -21.61
C LYS A 155 7.40 -9.38 -21.68
N LEU A 156 8.00 -10.56 -21.58
CA LEU A 156 7.26 -11.82 -21.62
C LEU A 156 6.29 -11.97 -20.45
N ALA A 157 6.67 -11.50 -19.25
CA ALA A 157 5.79 -11.48 -18.10
C ALA A 157 4.61 -10.51 -18.30
N SER A 158 4.90 -9.27 -18.73
CA SER A 158 3.90 -8.25 -19.05
C SER A 158 2.88 -8.77 -20.08
N GLU A 159 3.35 -9.35 -21.19
CA GLU A 159 2.47 -9.93 -22.21
C GLU A 159 1.64 -11.09 -21.66
N SER A 160 2.17 -11.86 -20.71
CA SER A 160 1.43 -12.97 -20.09
C SER A 160 0.35 -12.48 -19.13
N PHE A 161 0.53 -11.33 -18.46
CA PHE A 161 -0.52 -10.69 -17.65
C PHE A 161 -1.68 -10.13 -18.49
N GLU A 162 -1.50 -9.88 -19.78
CA GLU A 162 -2.56 -9.43 -20.68
C GLU A 162 -3.44 -10.59 -21.20
N THR A 163 -3.09 -11.84 -20.86
CA THR A 163 -3.88 -13.02 -21.22
C THR A 163 -5.01 -13.29 -20.23
N SER A 164 -5.92 -14.20 -20.58
CA SER A 164 -6.98 -14.67 -19.66
C SER A 164 -6.49 -15.42 -18.43
N SER A 165 -5.19 -15.71 -18.35
CA SER A 165 -4.58 -16.37 -17.18
C SER A 165 -4.53 -15.44 -15.95
N HIS A 166 -4.46 -14.13 -16.18
CA HIS A 166 -4.43 -13.13 -15.11
C HIS A 166 -5.84 -12.72 -14.67
N ARG A 167 -6.03 -12.58 -13.36
CA ARG A 167 -7.29 -12.14 -12.75
C ARG A 167 -7.36 -10.63 -12.63
N LYS A 168 -8.47 -10.05 -13.07
CA LYS A 168 -8.68 -8.58 -13.12
C LYS A 168 -8.66 -7.87 -11.75
N ASN A 169 -9.03 -8.55 -10.67
CA ASN A 169 -9.07 -7.98 -9.30
C ASN A 169 -7.83 -8.32 -8.46
N VAL A 170 -6.72 -8.66 -9.11
CA VAL A 170 -5.54 -9.19 -8.44
C VAL A 170 -4.31 -8.42 -8.89
N GLN A 171 -3.36 -8.21 -7.98
CA GLN A 171 -2.14 -7.51 -8.31
C GLN A 171 -1.21 -8.37 -9.15
N LYS A 172 -0.67 -7.77 -10.21
CA LYS A 172 0.37 -8.37 -11.07
C LYS A 172 1.75 -8.08 -10.49
N VAL A 173 2.48 -9.15 -10.16
CA VAL A 173 3.77 -9.07 -9.47
C VAL A 173 4.86 -9.76 -10.27
N ILE A 174 6.00 -9.11 -10.41
CA ILE A 174 7.22 -9.69 -10.97
C ILE A 174 8.25 -9.77 -9.86
N VAL A 175 8.87 -10.94 -9.67
CA VAL A 175 10.02 -11.12 -8.79
C VAL A 175 11.23 -11.45 -9.63
N ILE A 176 12.20 -10.54 -9.72
CA ILE A 176 13.43 -10.73 -10.48
C ILE A 176 14.52 -11.26 -9.56
N VAL A 177 15.03 -12.46 -9.83
CA VAL A 177 16.17 -13.05 -9.10
C VAL A 177 17.36 -13.10 -10.04
N ALA A 178 18.37 -12.27 -9.79
CA ALA A 178 19.49 -12.08 -10.71
C ALA A 178 20.84 -12.02 -9.99
N SER A 179 21.89 -12.57 -10.61
CA SER A 179 23.27 -12.45 -10.13
C SER A 179 24.12 -11.48 -10.95
N ALA A 180 23.59 -10.99 -12.08
CA ALA A 180 24.22 -9.97 -12.88
C ALA A 180 23.21 -9.08 -13.64
N TYR A 181 23.57 -7.81 -13.80
CA TYR A 181 22.91 -6.85 -14.69
C TYR A 181 23.98 -5.91 -15.25
N GLU A 182 24.31 -6.09 -16.53
CA GLU A 182 25.34 -5.32 -17.22
C GLU A 182 24.67 -4.29 -18.15
N SER A 183 24.82 -3.00 -17.83
CA SER A 183 24.34 -1.92 -18.70
C SER A 183 25.07 -1.93 -20.05
N GLY A 184 24.33 -1.76 -21.15
CA GLY A 184 24.88 -1.57 -22.49
C GLY A 184 25.19 -2.85 -23.29
N LYS A 185 24.93 -4.04 -22.73
CA LYS A 185 25.10 -5.33 -23.44
C LYS A 185 23.79 -5.86 -24.05
N TYR A 186 22.67 -5.49 -23.44
CA TYR A 186 21.30 -5.73 -23.90
C TYR A 186 20.55 -4.40 -23.88
N ASP A 187 19.32 -4.40 -24.39
CA ASP A 187 18.40 -3.28 -24.25
C ASP A 187 18.18 -2.93 -22.76
N ASP A 188 17.95 -1.65 -22.47
CA ASP A 188 17.81 -1.13 -21.11
C ASP A 188 16.45 -1.52 -20.49
N PRO A 189 16.39 -2.46 -19.51
CA PRO A 189 15.14 -2.88 -18.87
C PRO A 189 14.46 -1.77 -18.07
N THR A 190 15.11 -0.63 -17.81
CA THR A 190 14.55 0.45 -16.99
C THR A 190 13.26 1.01 -17.57
N LYS A 191 13.17 1.13 -18.91
CA LYS A 191 11.98 1.69 -19.57
C LYS A 191 10.78 0.76 -19.41
N ILE A 192 10.97 -0.52 -19.67
CA ILE A 192 9.88 -1.50 -19.59
C ILE A 192 9.46 -1.76 -18.14
N ALA A 193 10.42 -1.79 -17.19
CA ALA A 193 10.14 -1.88 -15.77
C ALA A 193 9.27 -0.72 -15.29
N LYS A 194 9.63 0.52 -15.67
CA LYS A 194 8.84 1.71 -15.33
C LYS A 194 7.45 1.68 -15.96
N SER A 195 7.32 1.24 -17.21
CA SER A 195 6.01 1.09 -17.86
C SER A 195 5.14 0.11 -17.08
N PHE A 196 5.68 -1.08 -16.77
CA PHE A 196 4.94 -2.10 -16.02
C PHE A 196 4.47 -1.59 -14.64
N ILE A 197 5.31 -0.83 -13.94
CA ILE A 197 4.97 -0.21 -12.65
C ILE A 197 3.88 0.86 -12.82
N GLN A 198 4.00 1.72 -13.84
CA GLN A 198 2.99 2.74 -14.15
C GLN A 198 1.64 2.14 -14.53
N ASP A 199 1.65 0.96 -15.15
CA ASP A 199 0.45 0.19 -15.50
C ASP A 199 -0.12 -0.61 -14.31
N GLY A 200 0.30 -0.28 -13.07
CA GLY A 200 -0.21 -0.86 -11.83
C GLY A 200 0.47 -2.16 -11.39
N GLY A 201 1.58 -2.54 -12.02
CA GLY A 201 2.35 -3.72 -11.63
C GLY A 201 3.37 -3.45 -10.53
N PHE A 202 3.81 -4.52 -9.86
CA PHE A 202 4.86 -4.45 -8.84
C PHE A 202 6.07 -5.27 -9.25
N ILE A 203 7.26 -4.69 -9.10
CA ILE A 203 8.54 -5.38 -9.32
C ILE A 203 9.29 -5.48 -8.00
N ILE A 204 9.55 -6.72 -7.58
CA ILE A 204 10.45 -7.07 -6.50
C ILE A 204 11.77 -7.52 -7.13
N THR A 205 12.89 -7.04 -6.61
CA THR A 205 14.21 -7.46 -7.08
C THR A 205 14.97 -8.15 -5.97
N VAL A 206 15.59 -9.28 -6.29
CA VAL A 206 16.42 -10.07 -5.40
C VAL A 206 17.80 -10.20 -6.03
N GLU A 207 18.75 -9.43 -5.51
CA GLU A 207 20.16 -9.55 -5.86
C GLU A 207 20.72 -10.84 -5.23
N TYR A 208 21.08 -11.79 -6.08
CA TYR A 208 21.64 -13.08 -5.67
C TYR A 208 23.15 -13.14 -5.95
N LEU A 209 23.95 -12.97 -4.91
CA LEU A 209 25.40 -13.03 -4.96
C LEU A 209 25.90 -14.42 -4.59
N GLN A 210 26.69 -15.02 -5.47
CA GLN A 210 27.50 -16.19 -5.16
C GLN A 210 28.88 -15.76 -4.65
N GLU A 211 29.54 -16.64 -3.88
CA GLU A 211 30.86 -16.35 -3.33
C GLU A 211 31.80 -15.89 -4.46
N HIS A 212 32.41 -14.71 -4.31
CA HIS A 212 33.32 -14.04 -5.26
C HIS A 212 32.70 -13.21 -6.40
N LEU A 213 31.37 -13.05 -6.48
CA LEU A 213 30.75 -12.12 -7.43
C LEU A 213 30.67 -10.69 -6.88
N ASN A 214 30.78 -9.72 -7.78
CA ASN A 214 30.59 -8.31 -7.45
C ASN A 214 29.09 -8.00 -7.26
N PRO A 215 28.74 -7.07 -6.36
CA PRO A 215 27.38 -6.53 -6.28
C PRO A 215 26.86 -6.08 -7.65
N VAL A 216 25.55 -6.20 -7.82
CA VAL A 216 24.73 -5.76 -8.96
C VAL A 216 23.92 -4.52 -8.54
N PRO A 217 24.57 -3.37 -8.33
CA PRO A 217 23.93 -2.19 -7.74
C PRO A 217 22.83 -1.59 -8.62
N LEU A 218 22.74 -1.97 -9.89
CA LEU A 218 21.72 -1.47 -10.81
C LEU A 218 20.39 -2.23 -10.71
N LEU A 219 20.35 -3.42 -10.13
CA LEU A 219 19.14 -4.24 -10.11
C LEU A 219 18.01 -3.55 -9.31
N ASN A 220 18.35 -2.91 -8.20
CA ASN A 220 17.40 -2.17 -7.35
C ASN A 220 16.63 -1.06 -8.11
N THR A 221 17.20 -0.52 -9.19
CA THR A 221 16.59 0.55 -10.00
C THR A 221 15.36 0.08 -10.77
N LEU A 222 15.18 -1.24 -10.91
CA LEU A 222 14.03 -1.87 -11.56
C LEU A 222 12.87 -2.13 -10.59
N SER A 223 13.12 -2.11 -9.28
CA SER A 223 12.10 -2.40 -8.27
C SER A 223 11.06 -1.27 -8.15
N SER A 224 9.88 -1.59 -7.62
CA SER A 224 8.82 -0.60 -7.34
C SER A 224 9.17 0.40 -6.24
N GLY A 225 10.25 0.17 -5.49
CA GLY A 225 10.70 0.99 -4.38
C GLY A 225 11.81 0.30 -3.60
N PRO A 226 12.59 1.03 -2.78
CA PRO A 226 13.67 0.45 -1.97
C PRO A 226 13.21 -0.67 -1.04
N GLU A 227 11.95 -0.64 -0.60
CA GLU A 227 11.30 -1.67 0.22
C GLU A 227 11.02 -2.99 -0.53
N TYR A 228 11.10 -2.98 -1.86
CA TYR A 228 10.95 -4.14 -2.74
C TYR A 228 12.28 -4.60 -3.34
N SER A 229 13.40 -4.09 -2.83
CA SER A 229 14.75 -4.47 -3.26
C SER A 229 15.47 -5.24 -2.16
N PHE A 230 15.73 -6.53 -2.40
CA PHE A 230 16.38 -7.45 -1.47
C PHE A 230 17.73 -7.93 -2.00
N THR A 231 18.60 -8.36 -1.09
CA THR A 231 19.94 -8.87 -1.44
C THR A 231 20.34 -9.97 -0.45
N ASN A 232 21.01 -11.02 -0.93
CA ASN A 232 21.61 -12.04 -0.07
C ASN A 232 23.05 -11.69 0.39
N ARG A 233 23.59 -10.52 0.01
CA ARG A 233 24.98 -10.10 0.28
C ARG A 233 25.43 -10.29 1.72
N TYR A 234 24.52 -10.03 2.66
CA TYR A 234 24.80 -10.09 4.10
C TYR A 234 24.20 -11.32 4.77
N ARG A 235 23.85 -12.37 3.97
CA ARG A 235 23.18 -13.59 4.44
C ARG A 235 21.89 -13.34 5.24
N ASN A 236 21.24 -12.21 4.97
CA ASN A 236 20.02 -11.77 5.64
C ASN A 236 18.75 -11.94 4.78
N LEU A 237 18.89 -12.44 3.54
CA LEU A 237 17.75 -12.74 2.70
C LEU A 237 16.98 -13.92 3.29
N THR A 238 15.70 -13.67 3.61
CA THR A 238 14.78 -14.71 4.08
C THR A 238 13.56 -14.77 3.17
N THR A 239 12.94 -15.95 3.07
CA THR A 239 11.70 -16.11 2.30
C THR A 239 10.55 -15.29 2.91
N GLU A 240 10.62 -14.99 4.21
CA GLU A 240 9.65 -14.15 4.93
C GLU A 240 9.59 -12.72 4.40
N GLN A 241 10.73 -12.12 4.10
CA GLN A 241 10.77 -10.75 3.57
C GLN A 241 10.02 -10.62 2.24
N ILE A 242 10.11 -11.63 1.37
CA ILE A 242 9.38 -11.63 0.10
C ILE A 242 7.88 -11.82 0.34
N ARG A 243 7.47 -12.69 1.27
CA ARG A 243 6.06 -12.83 1.64
C ARG A 243 5.48 -11.57 2.28
N GLN A 244 6.25 -10.86 3.10
CA GLN A 244 5.85 -9.55 3.62
C GLN A 244 5.73 -8.48 2.52
N ALA A 245 6.61 -8.51 1.51
CA ALA A 245 6.44 -7.67 0.33
C ALA A 245 5.14 -8.02 -0.41
N PHE A 246 4.82 -9.31 -0.59
CA PHE A 246 3.55 -9.74 -1.16
C PHE A 246 2.34 -9.29 -0.32
N CYS A 247 2.42 -9.34 1.01
CA CYS A 247 1.39 -8.80 1.90
C CYS A 247 1.11 -7.32 1.63
N ARG A 248 2.18 -6.51 1.55
CA ARG A 248 2.06 -5.07 1.31
C ARG A 248 1.46 -4.78 -0.06
N ILE A 249 1.90 -5.50 -1.10
CA ILE A 249 1.33 -5.40 -2.45
C ILE A 249 -0.14 -5.80 -2.46
N ASN A 250 -0.52 -6.84 -1.71
CA ASN A 250 -1.90 -7.28 -1.57
C ASN A 250 -2.76 -6.30 -0.75
N CYS A 251 -2.16 -5.28 -0.12
CA CYS A 251 -2.93 -4.17 0.46
C CYS A 251 -3.12 -3.03 -0.54
N PHE A 252 -4.32 -2.92 -1.11
CA PHE A 252 -4.60 -1.93 -2.16
C PHE A 252 -6.06 -1.49 -2.17
N CYS A 253 -6.32 -0.38 -2.86
CA CYS A 253 -7.67 0.09 -3.13
C CYS A 253 -8.17 -0.42 -4.48
N PRO A 254 -9.45 -0.81 -4.60
CA PRO A 254 -10.04 -1.13 -5.91
C PRO A 254 -9.91 0.04 -6.89
N THR A 255 -10.05 -0.25 -8.19
CA THR A 255 -9.96 0.76 -9.24
C THR A 255 -10.92 1.93 -8.98
N ASN A 256 -10.47 3.16 -9.22
CA ASN A 256 -11.21 4.42 -9.02
C ASN A 256 -11.46 4.82 -7.56
N TYR A 257 -10.85 4.14 -6.59
CA TYR A 257 -10.82 4.60 -5.21
C TYR A 257 -9.60 5.49 -4.96
N LEU A 258 -9.76 6.48 -4.09
CA LEU A 258 -8.69 7.33 -3.58
C LEU A 258 -8.06 6.65 -2.35
N PRO A 259 -6.79 6.24 -2.40
CA PRO A 259 -6.10 5.66 -1.27
C PRO A 259 -5.72 6.73 -0.25
N TYR A 260 -5.91 6.44 1.05
CA TYR A 260 -5.35 7.24 2.13
C TYR A 260 -4.17 6.49 2.77
N MET A 261 -2.96 6.96 2.47
CA MET A 261 -1.70 6.38 2.96
C MET A 261 -1.31 7.07 4.28
N GLN A 262 -1.48 6.39 5.41
CA GLN A 262 -1.14 6.94 6.72
C GLN A 262 0.32 6.60 7.06
N ASP A 263 1.25 7.45 6.61
CA ASP A 263 2.70 7.33 6.81
C ASP A 263 3.34 6.02 6.27
N ASP A 264 2.64 5.33 5.36
CA ASP A 264 3.09 4.11 4.66
C ASP A 264 2.96 4.28 3.13
N VAL A 265 3.44 3.33 2.35
CA VAL A 265 3.25 3.25 0.88
C VAL A 265 1.96 2.51 0.51
N VAL A 266 1.33 1.85 1.47
CA VAL A 266 0.06 1.12 1.31
C VAL A 266 -1.10 1.92 1.95
N PRO A 267 -2.36 1.74 1.51
CA PRO A 267 -3.48 2.55 1.96
C PRO A 267 -4.02 2.14 3.34
N THR A 268 -3.16 2.13 4.37
CA THR A 268 -3.53 1.77 5.75
C THR A 268 -4.69 2.60 6.31
N GLY A 269 -4.84 3.84 5.83
CA GLY A 269 -5.91 4.75 6.22
C GLY A 269 -7.25 4.52 5.51
N GLY A 270 -7.34 3.55 4.60
CA GLY A 270 -8.58 3.17 3.91
C GLY A 270 -8.69 3.66 2.46
N CYS A 271 -9.79 3.26 1.82
CA CYS A 271 -10.10 3.55 0.42
C CYS A 271 -11.38 4.36 0.30
N TYR A 272 -11.35 5.45 -0.47
CA TYR A 272 -12.42 6.44 -0.50
C TYR A 272 -12.98 6.62 -1.91
N ILE A 273 -14.29 6.74 -2.03
CA ILE A 273 -14.95 7.11 -3.29
C ILE A 273 -15.78 8.36 -3.08
N ALA A 274 -15.58 9.33 -3.97
CA ALA A 274 -16.27 10.60 -3.97
C ALA A 274 -17.44 10.54 -4.94
N VAL A 275 -18.65 10.79 -4.44
CA VAL A 275 -19.84 10.84 -5.28
C VAL A 275 -20.33 12.28 -5.36
N SER A 276 -20.17 12.85 -6.55
CA SER A 276 -20.50 14.25 -6.87
C SER A 276 -21.96 14.47 -7.25
N ILE A 277 -22.84 13.46 -7.08
CA ILE A 277 -24.28 13.58 -7.31
C ILE A 277 -24.92 13.85 -5.95
N PRO A 278 -25.45 15.06 -5.69
CA PRO A 278 -26.03 15.38 -4.40
C PRO A 278 -27.28 14.56 -4.11
N VAL A 279 -27.37 14.02 -2.90
CA VAL A 279 -28.53 13.27 -2.41
C VAL A 279 -28.72 13.51 -0.92
N ILE A 280 -29.90 13.17 -0.40
CA ILE A 280 -30.17 13.17 1.04
C ILE A 280 -29.27 12.18 1.79
N GLN A 281 -28.92 12.50 3.04
CA GLN A 281 -27.93 11.73 3.82
C GLN A 281 -28.29 10.25 3.95
N THR A 282 -29.58 9.95 4.12
CA THR A 282 -30.04 8.56 4.29
C THR A 282 -29.89 7.74 3.00
N LEU A 283 -30.02 8.37 1.83
CA LEU A 283 -29.74 7.71 0.55
C LEU A 283 -28.24 7.55 0.33
N ALA A 284 -27.43 8.55 0.69
CA ALA A 284 -25.97 8.43 0.65
C ALA A 284 -25.47 7.25 1.53
N ALA A 285 -25.99 7.15 2.77
CA ALA A 285 -25.68 6.04 3.67
C ALA A 285 -26.14 4.67 3.13
N LYS A 286 -27.24 4.62 2.38
CA LYS A 286 -27.75 3.40 1.74
C LYS A 286 -26.98 3.04 0.46
N ASP A 287 -26.39 4.03 -0.21
CA ASP A 287 -25.63 3.83 -1.43
C ASP A 287 -24.21 3.34 -1.14
N CYS A 288 -23.55 3.83 -0.07
CA CYS A 288 -22.18 3.44 0.25
C CYS A 288 -21.90 1.93 0.31
N PRO A 289 -22.76 1.07 0.88
CA PRO A 289 -22.53 -0.38 0.88
C PRO A 289 -22.41 -0.97 -0.54
N ARG A 290 -22.96 -0.30 -1.55
CA ARG A 290 -22.74 -0.62 -2.96
C ARG A 290 -21.35 -0.27 -3.47
N TYR A 291 -20.37 0.05 -2.61
CA TYR A 291 -18.96 0.34 -2.93
C TYR A 291 -18.01 -0.50 -2.04
N HIS A 292 -17.94 -1.81 -2.24
CA HIS A 292 -17.20 -2.79 -1.42
C HIS A 292 -17.55 -2.71 0.08
N ASP A 293 -18.85 -2.81 0.40
CA ASP A 293 -19.38 -2.72 1.76
C ASP A 293 -18.92 -1.46 2.51
N ALA A 294 -18.63 -0.39 1.77
CA ALA A 294 -18.30 0.91 2.31
C ALA A 294 -19.45 1.52 3.12
N TYR A 295 -19.11 2.53 3.90
CA TYR A 295 -20.05 3.35 4.65
C TYR A 295 -19.67 4.82 4.50
N LEU A 296 -20.57 5.73 4.86
CA LEU A 296 -20.26 7.16 4.83
C LEU A 296 -19.05 7.47 5.70
N VAL A 297 -18.16 8.31 5.18
CA VAL A 297 -16.85 8.57 5.75
C VAL A 297 -16.91 8.95 7.24
N LYS A 298 -16.04 8.32 8.02
CA LYS A 298 -15.81 8.64 9.43
C LYS A 298 -14.58 9.53 9.54
N VAL A 299 -14.63 10.59 10.34
CA VAL A 299 -13.49 11.53 10.45
C VAL A 299 -12.87 11.39 11.83
N GLU A 300 -11.72 10.71 11.89
CA GLU A 300 -11.14 10.22 13.16
C GLU A 300 -9.86 10.97 13.57
N SER A 301 -9.27 11.74 12.66
CA SER A 301 -8.05 12.48 12.93
C SER A 301 -7.95 13.74 12.10
N ARG A 302 -7.07 14.65 12.53
CA ARG A 302 -6.75 15.85 11.77
C ARG A 302 -6.16 15.51 10.40
N ALA A 303 -5.24 14.54 10.34
CA ALA A 303 -4.63 14.12 9.08
C ALA A 303 -5.68 13.58 8.08
N LYS A 304 -6.64 12.79 8.56
CA LYS A 304 -7.75 12.30 7.74
C LYS A 304 -8.65 13.44 7.28
N SER A 305 -8.97 14.40 8.13
CA SER A 305 -9.76 15.58 7.72
C SER A 305 -9.06 16.41 6.63
N GLN A 306 -7.73 16.52 6.68
CA GLN A 306 -6.94 17.20 5.66
C GLN A 306 -6.94 16.44 4.34
N PHE A 307 -6.82 15.11 4.37
CA PHE A 307 -6.99 14.28 3.18
C PHE A 307 -8.38 14.47 2.56
N LEU A 308 -9.45 14.38 3.35
CA LEU A 308 -10.82 14.56 2.86
C LEU A 308 -11.09 15.96 2.28
N SER A 309 -10.33 16.96 2.72
CA SER A 309 -10.42 18.33 2.20
C SER A 309 -9.89 18.49 0.77
N THR A 310 -9.16 17.51 0.25
CA THR A 310 -8.64 17.51 -1.14
C THR A 310 -9.52 16.72 -2.10
N VAL A 311 -10.47 15.94 -1.58
CA VAL A 311 -11.31 15.02 -2.38
C VAL A 311 -12.29 15.79 -3.26
N PHE A 312 -12.89 16.85 -2.74
CA PHE A 312 -13.77 17.74 -3.48
C PHE A 312 -13.15 19.13 -3.67
N PRO A 313 -13.57 19.89 -4.70
CA PRO A 313 -13.18 21.29 -4.83
C PRO A 313 -13.53 22.11 -3.59
N SER A 314 -12.74 23.17 -3.37
CA SER A 314 -13.01 24.18 -2.34
C SER A 314 -14.48 24.62 -2.34
N LYS A 315 -15.04 24.85 -1.16
CA LYS A 315 -16.46 25.25 -0.96
C LYS A 315 -17.50 24.21 -1.37
N THR A 316 -17.12 22.95 -1.60
CA THR A 316 -18.09 21.86 -1.78
C THR A 316 -18.54 21.33 -0.43
N LYS A 317 -19.86 21.26 -0.21
CA LYS A 317 -20.44 20.54 0.93
C LYS A 317 -20.54 19.06 0.61
N PHE A 318 -20.27 18.21 1.60
CA PHE A 318 -20.51 16.78 1.48
C PHE A 318 -20.86 16.12 2.81
N TRP A 319 -21.75 15.14 2.76
CA TRP A 319 -22.14 14.32 3.89
C TRP A 319 -20.97 13.51 4.43
N ILE A 320 -20.86 13.48 5.75
CA ILE A 320 -20.06 12.51 6.49
C ILE A 320 -20.98 11.53 7.21
N GLY A 321 -20.44 10.44 7.75
CA GLY A 321 -21.22 9.38 8.36
C GLY A 321 -21.84 9.71 9.71
N LEU A 322 -21.61 10.92 10.24
CA LEU A 322 -22.06 11.34 11.56
C LEU A 322 -23.51 11.83 11.52
N LYS A 323 -24.33 11.33 12.43
CA LYS A 323 -25.74 11.71 12.57
C LYS A 323 -26.15 11.76 14.04
N TYR A 324 -26.93 12.76 14.41
CA TYR A 324 -27.54 12.86 15.73
C TYR A 324 -28.75 11.94 15.82
N LEU A 325 -28.82 11.13 16.88
CA LEU A 325 -29.95 10.26 17.18
C LEU A 325 -30.76 10.82 18.34
N ALA A 326 -31.89 11.44 18.04
CA ALA A 326 -32.76 12.04 19.06
C ALA A 326 -33.24 11.03 20.13
N ALA A 327 -33.36 9.75 19.78
CA ALA A 327 -33.78 8.70 20.71
C ALA A 327 -32.74 8.42 21.81
N THR A 328 -31.45 8.54 21.50
CA THR A 328 -30.35 8.28 22.45
C THR A 328 -29.71 9.57 22.96
N GLY A 329 -29.96 10.70 22.29
CA GLY A 329 -29.32 11.98 22.58
C GLY A 329 -27.86 12.05 22.16
N LEU A 330 -27.37 11.11 21.35
CA LEU A 330 -25.96 10.96 20.99
C LEU A 330 -25.73 11.03 19.47
N TYR A 331 -24.52 11.41 19.08
CA TYR A 331 -24.06 11.31 17.70
C TYR A 331 -23.51 9.91 17.40
N GLN A 332 -23.95 9.31 16.30
CA GLN A 332 -23.50 8.00 15.83
C GLN A 332 -22.93 8.11 14.42
N TRP A 333 -21.83 7.40 14.17
CA TRP A 333 -21.23 7.20 12.86
C TRP A 333 -21.94 6.09 12.09
N SER A 334 -21.74 6.06 10.77
CA SER A 334 -22.36 5.05 9.90
C SER A 334 -21.79 3.64 10.07
N ASP A 335 -20.65 3.48 10.75
CA ASP A 335 -20.10 2.19 11.19
C ASP A 335 -20.77 1.66 12.49
N GLY A 336 -21.71 2.42 13.06
CA GLY A 336 -22.41 2.09 14.30
C GLY A 336 -21.73 2.58 15.58
N THR A 337 -20.51 3.11 15.50
CA THR A 337 -19.79 3.68 16.66
C THR A 337 -20.36 5.03 17.07
N TYR A 338 -20.30 5.36 18.36
CA TYR A 338 -20.76 6.64 18.89
C TYR A 338 -19.59 7.62 19.00
N LEU A 339 -19.85 8.90 18.75
CA LEU A 339 -18.87 9.97 18.98
C LEU A 339 -18.78 10.28 20.48
N SER A 340 -17.65 9.94 21.09
CA SER A 340 -17.31 10.27 22.47
C SER A 340 -16.74 11.68 22.60
N SER A 341 -16.80 12.25 23.80
CA SER A 341 -16.19 13.55 24.11
C SER A 341 -14.66 13.55 23.98
N SER A 342 -14.02 12.38 24.09
CA SER A 342 -12.57 12.20 23.93
C SER A 342 -12.12 12.09 22.47
N ASP A 343 -13.06 11.87 21.55
CA ASP A 343 -12.73 11.60 20.14
C ASP A 343 -12.36 12.89 19.42
N PHE A 344 -11.68 12.74 18.29
CA PHE A 344 -11.41 13.86 17.40
C PHE A 344 -12.70 14.53 16.95
N GLN A 345 -12.77 15.86 17.10
CA GLN A 345 -13.92 16.66 16.71
C GLN A 345 -13.45 17.97 16.07
N MET A 346 -14.14 18.39 15.02
CA MET A 346 -13.85 19.65 14.31
C MET A 346 -15.13 20.42 13.97
N TRP A 347 -16.06 20.46 14.92
CA TRP A 347 -17.25 21.30 14.83
C TRP A 347 -16.88 22.74 14.50
N ALA A 348 -17.60 23.32 13.53
CA ALA A 348 -17.44 24.73 13.22
C ALA A 348 -17.95 25.62 14.36
N PRO A 349 -17.52 26.89 14.44
CA PRO A 349 -18.02 27.82 15.46
C PRO A 349 -19.55 27.87 15.47
N GLY A 350 -20.15 27.62 16.64
CA GLY A 350 -21.61 27.57 16.81
C GLY A 350 -22.27 26.21 16.57
N TYR A 351 -21.49 25.16 16.30
CA TYR A 351 -21.95 23.78 16.15
C TYR A 351 -21.37 22.88 17.25
N PRO A 352 -22.01 21.75 17.58
CA PRO A 352 -23.24 21.21 17.01
C PRO A 352 -24.47 22.08 17.30
N ASN A 353 -25.40 22.17 16.33
CA ASN A 353 -26.63 22.95 16.45
C ASN A 353 -27.84 22.07 16.07
N ALA A 354 -28.59 21.64 17.08
CA ALA A 354 -29.76 20.79 16.89
C ALA A 354 -30.92 21.46 16.10
N ASN A 355 -30.96 22.80 16.04
CA ASN A 355 -31.97 23.53 15.27
C ASN A 355 -31.65 23.59 13.77
N ALA A 356 -30.41 23.29 13.38
CA ALA A 356 -29.99 23.26 11.98
C ALA A 356 -30.22 21.87 11.33
N GLY A 357 -30.53 20.85 12.13
CA GLY A 357 -30.79 19.49 11.67
C GLY A 357 -29.88 18.44 12.33
N TYR A 358 -30.13 17.18 12.00
CA TYR A 358 -29.48 16.04 12.68
C TYR A 358 -28.38 15.38 11.84
N CYS A 359 -28.23 15.73 10.57
CA CYS A 359 -27.20 15.16 9.70
C CYS A 359 -26.00 16.10 9.61
N VAL A 360 -24.81 15.52 9.47
CA VAL A 360 -23.56 16.29 9.53
C VAL A 360 -22.85 16.26 8.18
N TYR A 361 -22.45 17.43 7.70
CA TYR A 361 -21.61 17.59 6.53
C TYR A 361 -20.30 18.27 6.89
N MET A 362 -19.28 18.07 6.06
CA MET A 362 -18.02 18.80 6.14
C MET A 362 -17.96 19.88 5.05
N TYR A 363 -17.43 21.07 5.41
CA TYR A 363 -17.38 22.22 4.50
C TYR A 363 -16.25 23.21 4.85
N GLN A 364 -15.72 23.86 3.83
CA GLN A 364 -14.71 24.91 3.95
C GLN A 364 -15.34 26.28 4.22
N TYR A 365 -15.33 26.75 5.46
CA TYR A 365 -16.07 27.97 5.83
C TYR A 365 -15.23 29.26 5.73
N THR A 366 -13.96 29.25 6.14
CA THR A 366 -13.09 30.45 6.12
C THR A 366 -11.67 30.12 5.66
N GLY A 367 -11.15 30.85 4.67
CA GLY A 367 -9.82 30.57 4.11
C GLY A 367 -9.69 29.08 3.72
N PHE A 368 -8.71 28.38 4.30
CA PHE A 368 -8.49 26.93 4.14
C PHE A 368 -9.07 26.08 5.29
N SER A 369 -9.90 26.67 6.15
CA SER A 369 -10.47 25.99 7.33
C SER A 369 -11.71 25.20 6.94
N TYR A 370 -11.71 23.92 7.31
CA TYR A 370 -12.85 23.02 7.22
C TYR A 370 -13.46 22.80 8.61
N GLY A 371 -14.76 22.56 8.65
CA GLY A 371 -15.46 22.25 9.89
C GLY A 371 -16.68 21.36 9.64
N TRP A 372 -17.19 20.77 10.71
CA TRP A 372 -18.44 20.02 10.71
C TRP A 372 -19.62 20.93 11.02
N PHE A 373 -20.70 20.74 10.28
CA PHE A 373 -21.93 21.51 10.36
C PHE A 373 -23.13 20.56 10.38
N ASN A 374 -24.17 20.94 11.10
CA ASN A 374 -25.48 20.29 11.01
C ASN A 374 -26.24 20.86 9.78
N ASP A 375 -26.91 20.01 9.03
CA ASP A 375 -27.98 20.36 8.07
C ASP A 375 -29.17 19.42 8.27
N GLU A 376 -30.29 19.77 7.64
CA GLU A 376 -31.45 18.89 7.57
C GLU A 376 -31.10 17.62 6.81
N CYS A 377 -31.50 16.46 7.34
CA CYS A 377 -31.18 15.17 6.72
C CYS A 377 -31.84 14.98 5.34
N SER A 378 -32.82 15.82 5.01
CA SER A 378 -33.52 15.88 3.72
C SER A 378 -32.84 16.78 2.69
N ASP A 379 -31.77 17.48 3.04
CA ASP A 379 -31.04 18.30 2.09
C ASP A 379 -30.14 17.45 1.19
N ASP A 380 -29.91 17.91 -0.03
CA ASP A 380 -29.06 17.20 -0.98
C ASP A 380 -27.61 17.69 -0.88
N GLN A 381 -26.68 16.77 -0.60
CA GLN A 381 -25.25 17.05 -0.59
C GLN A 381 -24.48 15.94 -1.29
N ASN A 382 -23.29 16.26 -1.79
CA ASN A 382 -22.31 15.26 -2.23
C ASN A 382 -21.94 14.35 -1.06
N TYR A 383 -21.23 13.26 -1.29
CA TYR A 383 -20.82 12.39 -0.20
C TYR A 383 -19.54 11.63 -0.52
N ILE A 384 -18.87 11.19 0.54
CA ILE A 384 -17.69 10.33 0.45
C ILE A 384 -18.02 9.03 1.17
N CYS A 385 -17.85 7.91 0.47
CA CYS A 385 -17.89 6.60 1.08
C CYS A 385 -16.47 6.13 1.36
N GLN A 386 -16.28 5.46 2.50
CA GLN A 386 -15.02 4.83 2.88
C GLN A 386 -15.19 3.32 3.02
N SER A 387 -14.22 2.57 2.50
CA SER A 387 -14.10 1.11 2.60
C SER A 387 -12.75 0.74 3.19
N VAL A 388 -12.69 -0.44 3.80
CA VAL A 388 -11.44 -1.09 4.17
C VAL A 388 -10.70 -1.47 2.88
N PRO A 389 -9.37 -1.30 2.78
CA PRO A 389 -8.60 -1.75 1.63
C PRO A 389 -8.73 -3.25 1.42
N CYS A 390 -8.56 -3.68 0.17
CA CYS A 390 -8.26 -5.07 -0.13
C CYS A 390 -6.96 -5.41 0.58
N SER A 391 -6.88 -6.55 1.26
CA SER A 391 -5.70 -6.98 2.05
C SER A 391 -5.79 -8.47 2.29
N ALA A 392 -4.73 -9.19 2.68
CA ALA A 392 -4.82 -10.66 2.78
C ALA A 392 -6.03 -11.17 3.58
N ASP A 393 -6.59 -10.43 4.53
CA ASP A 393 -7.80 -10.84 5.26
C ASP A 393 -9.12 -10.17 4.81
N ASN A 394 -9.10 -9.26 3.82
CA ASN A 394 -10.28 -8.60 3.25
C ASN A 394 -10.37 -8.72 1.71
N TYR A 395 -10.97 -9.81 1.22
CA TYR A 395 -11.05 -10.10 -0.21
C TYR A 395 -11.98 -9.17 -0.99
N CYS A 396 -11.44 -8.48 -2.00
CA CYS A 396 -12.20 -7.65 -2.93
C CYS A 396 -12.56 -8.43 -4.20
N ALA A 397 -13.79 -8.95 -4.27
CA ALA A 397 -14.31 -9.58 -5.48
C ALA A 397 -14.46 -8.56 -6.64
N THR A 398 -14.32 -9.02 -7.89
CA THR A 398 -14.78 -8.24 -9.05
C THR A 398 -16.28 -8.00 -8.93
N ARG A 399 -16.72 -6.79 -9.27
CA ARG A 399 -18.14 -6.53 -9.50
C ARG A 399 -18.39 -6.60 -11.00
N ASP A 400 -19.19 -7.59 -11.38
CA ASP A 400 -19.65 -7.80 -12.76
C ASP A 400 -20.51 -6.64 -13.27
#